data_AF-A0A5B7K3Z2-F1
#
_entry.id   AF-A0A5B7K3Z2-F1
#
_cell.length_a   1.000
_cell.length_b   1.000
_cell.length_c   1.000
_cell.angle_alpha   90.00
_cell.angle_beta   90.00
_cell.angle_gamma   90.00
#
_symmetry.space_group_name_H-M   'P 1'
#
loop_
_entity.id
_entity.type
_entity.pdbx_description
1 polymer ?
#
loop_
_entity_poly.entity_id
_entity_poly.type
_entity_poly.pdbx_seq_one_letter_code
_entity_poly.pdbx_strand_id
1 'polypeptide(L)'
;MVESGRRYSKAHNSCVPLMYQYYETEYLGAAHGVSGILTMLLCFPEWLSKRPESKLLIKKALDALVALQQPNGNFPASMDEVGVSRGRRRDELVHWCHGAPGELGMKHHLNTMIWLSS
;
A
#
# COMPACT_ATOMS: atom_id res chain seq x y z
N MET A 1 1.97 -3.54 -13.78
CA MET A 1 1.90 -3.14 -12.36
C MET A 1 2.51 -1.77 -12.16
N VAL A 2 3.84 -1.59 -12.11
CA VAL A 2 4.44 -0.28 -11.77
C VAL A 2 3.98 0.88 -12.68
N GLU A 3 4.09 0.75 -14.00
CA GLU A 3 3.72 1.86 -14.89
C GLU A 3 2.21 2.13 -14.91
N SER A 4 1.39 1.08 -14.86
CA SER A 4 -0.06 1.24 -14.79
C SER A 4 -0.50 1.94 -13.50
N GLY A 5 0.07 1.56 -12.35
CA GLY A 5 -0.23 2.20 -11.06
C GLY A 5 0.28 3.63 -10.98
N ARG A 6 1.45 3.92 -11.58
CA ARG A 6 2.00 5.28 -11.69
C ARG A 6 1.07 6.17 -12.53
N ARG A 7 0.63 5.68 -13.69
CA ARG A 7 -0.29 6.43 -14.58
C ARG A 7 -1.63 6.67 -13.91
N TYR A 8 -2.19 5.66 -13.26
CA TYR A 8 -3.45 5.79 -12.54
C TYR A 8 -3.33 6.83 -11.41
N SER A 9 -2.31 6.71 -10.56
CA SER A 9 -2.03 7.66 -9.48
C SER A 9 -1.93 9.10 -9.99
N LYS A 10 -1.17 9.33 -11.07
CA LYS A 10 -1.06 10.66 -11.70
C LYS A 10 -2.39 11.17 -12.26
N ALA A 11 -3.15 10.32 -12.94
CA ALA A 11 -4.42 10.71 -13.56
C ALA A 11 -5.50 11.08 -12.51
N HIS A 12 -5.44 10.48 -11.32
CA HIS A 12 -6.42 10.69 -10.25
C HIS A 12 -5.89 11.58 -9.11
N ASN A 13 -4.69 12.16 -9.26
CA ASN A 13 -4.02 12.95 -8.23
C ASN A 13 -3.92 12.23 -6.88
N SER A 14 -3.70 10.91 -6.89
CA SER A 14 -3.62 10.11 -5.68
C SER A 14 -2.40 10.50 -4.84
N CYS A 15 -2.55 10.56 -3.53
CA CYS A 15 -1.44 10.79 -2.61
C CYS A 15 -0.50 9.56 -2.48
N VAL A 16 -0.94 8.40 -2.95
CA VAL A 16 -0.11 7.19 -3.02
C VAL A 16 0.50 7.10 -4.44
N PRO A 17 1.84 7.16 -4.60
CA PRO A 17 2.50 7.21 -5.91
C PRO A 17 2.28 5.98 -6.82
N LEU A 18 1.81 4.87 -6.26
CA LEU A 18 1.30 3.71 -6.99
C LEU A 18 -0.09 3.39 -6.45
N MET A 19 -1.11 3.67 -7.26
CA MET A 19 -2.51 3.47 -6.87
C MET A 19 -3.26 2.70 -7.96
N TYR A 20 -4.30 2.00 -7.55
CA TYR A 20 -5.14 1.16 -8.41
C TYR A 20 -6.58 1.21 -7.87
N GLN A 21 -7.54 0.90 -8.73
CA GLN A 21 -8.93 0.69 -8.33
C GLN A 21 -9.42 -0.69 -8.72
N TYR A 22 -10.38 -1.19 -7.95
CA TYR A 22 -11.17 -2.36 -8.28
C TYR A 22 -12.63 -2.07 -7.92
N TYR A 23 -13.56 -2.30 -8.86
CA TYR A 23 -14.96 -1.89 -8.73
C TYR A 23 -15.11 -0.46 -8.17
N GLU A 24 -14.48 0.49 -8.87
CA GLU A 24 -14.54 1.94 -8.54
C GLU A 24 -14.00 2.32 -7.16
N THR A 25 -13.33 1.39 -6.46
CA THR A 25 -12.79 1.63 -5.12
C THR A 25 -11.26 1.49 -5.11
N GLU A 26 -10.59 2.49 -4.55
CA GLU A 26 -9.15 2.47 -4.27
C GLU A 26 -8.87 1.70 -2.97
N TYR A 27 -8.88 0.37 -3.03
CA TYR A 27 -8.63 -0.50 -1.88
C TYR A 27 -7.17 -0.43 -1.41
N LEU A 28 -6.99 -0.52 -0.09
CA LEU A 28 -5.66 -0.47 0.54
C LEU A 28 -5.15 -1.87 0.93
N GLY A 29 -6.03 -2.73 1.45
CA GLY A 29 -5.66 -4.02 2.03
C GLY A 29 -5.14 -5.09 1.05
N ALA A 30 -4.79 -6.27 1.58
CA ALA A 30 -4.03 -7.28 0.84
C ALA A 30 -4.79 -7.99 -0.29
N ALA A 31 -6.11 -8.13 -0.18
CA ALA A 31 -6.89 -8.96 -1.11
C ALA A 31 -7.12 -8.27 -2.47
N HIS A 32 -7.52 -7.00 -2.43
CA HIS A 32 -7.91 -6.23 -3.63
C HIS A 32 -7.19 -4.89 -3.76
N GLY A 33 -6.29 -4.58 -2.83
CA GLY A 33 -5.70 -3.26 -2.70
C GLY A 33 -4.21 -3.18 -2.98
N VAL A 34 -3.70 -1.98 -2.77
CA VAL A 34 -2.30 -1.62 -3.05
C VAL A 34 -1.33 -2.46 -2.22
N SER A 35 -1.66 -2.80 -0.97
CA SER A 35 -0.80 -3.61 -0.09
C SER A 35 -0.45 -4.97 -0.68
N GLY A 36 -1.43 -5.67 -1.24
CA GLY A 36 -1.21 -6.97 -1.89
C GLY A 36 -0.33 -6.84 -3.13
N ILE A 37 -0.57 -5.81 -3.94
CA ILE A 37 0.22 -5.54 -5.15
C ILE A 37 1.68 -5.22 -4.80
N LEU A 38 1.91 -4.36 -3.80
CA LEU A 38 3.26 -4.01 -3.36
C LEU A 38 3.98 -5.21 -2.75
N THR A 39 3.29 -5.99 -1.92
CA THR A 39 3.83 -7.25 -1.38
C THR A 39 4.31 -8.15 -2.51
N MET A 40 3.50 -8.29 -3.58
CA MET A 40 3.89 -9.12 -4.71
C MET A 40 5.08 -8.59 -5.49
N LEU A 41 5.21 -7.27 -5.66
CA LEU A 41 6.40 -6.68 -6.29
C LEU A 41 7.67 -6.92 -5.45
N LEU A 42 7.55 -6.93 -4.11
CA LEU A 42 8.66 -7.13 -3.19
C LEU A 42 9.17 -8.58 -3.15
N CYS A 43 8.38 -9.55 -3.62
CA CYS A 43 8.81 -10.93 -3.79
C CYS A 43 9.84 -11.14 -4.91
N PHE A 44 10.17 -10.11 -5.71
CA PHE A 44 11.11 -10.20 -6.84
C PHE A 44 12.33 -9.26 -6.68
N PRO A 45 13.21 -9.50 -5.69
CA PRO A 45 14.31 -8.60 -5.36
C PRO A 45 15.31 -8.38 -6.51
N GLU A 46 15.58 -9.41 -7.31
CA GLU A 46 16.47 -9.30 -8.50
C GLU A 46 15.89 -8.43 -9.61
N TRP A 47 14.56 -8.41 -9.74
CA TRP A 47 13.89 -7.54 -10.70
C TRP A 47 13.98 -6.07 -10.27
N LEU A 48 13.86 -5.83 -8.96
CA LEU A 48 13.98 -4.51 -8.33
C LEU A 48 15.40 -3.97 -8.36
N SER A 49 16.41 -4.80 -8.12
CA SER A 49 17.82 -4.37 -8.12
C SER A 49 18.25 -3.81 -9.49
N LYS A 50 17.69 -4.35 -10.57
CA LYS A 50 17.92 -3.88 -11.95
C LYS A 50 17.10 -2.64 -12.33
N ARG A 51 16.24 -2.12 -11.44
CA ARG A 51 15.27 -1.04 -11.73
C ARG A 51 15.20 -0.02 -10.58
N PRO A 52 16.23 0.83 -10.42
CA PRO A 52 16.32 1.76 -9.29
C PRO A 52 15.14 2.74 -9.21
N GLU A 53 14.63 3.22 -10.36
CA GLU A 53 13.45 4.11 -10.36
C GLU A 53 12.17 3.42 -9.89
N SER A 54 11.92 2.19 -10.35
CA SER A 54 10.77 1.40 -9.91
C SER A 54 10.89 1.06 -8.43
N LYS A 55 12.09 0.68 -7.99
CA LYS A 55 12.39 0.42 -6.58
C LYS A 55 12.10 1.66 -5.73
N LEU A 56 12.63 2.83 -6.10
CA LEU A 56 12.34 4.08 -5.39
C LEU A 56 10.84 4.42 -5.36
N LEU A 57 10.14 4.22 -6.47
CA LEU A 57 8.70 4.49 -6.54
C LEU A 57 7.90 3.55 -5.64
N ILE A 58 8.23 2.26 -5.62
CA ILE A 58 7.63 1.27 -4.72
C ILE A 58 7.91 1.66 -3.27
N LYS A 59 9.13 2.11 -2.94
CA LYS A 59 9.44 2.62 -1.59
C LYS A 59 8.51 3.75 -1.18
N LYS A 60 8.36 4.76 -2.06
CA LYS A 60 7.51 5.92 -1.78
C LYS A 60 6.04 5.51 -1.60
N ALA A 61 5.57 4.51 -2.34
CA ALA A 61 4.22 3.95 -2.16
C ALA A 61 4.08 3.23 -0.81
N LEU A 62 5.07 2.45 -0.38
CA LEU A 62 5.10 1.83 0.94
C LEU A 62 5.09 2.88 2.06
N ASP A 63 5.95 3.89 1.97
CA ASP A 63 6.04 4.98 2.94
C ASP A 63 4.68 5.72 3.04
N ALA A 64 4.04 5.98 1.89
CA ALA A 64 2.71 6.60 1.83
C ALA A 64 1.63 5.73 2.52
N LEU A 65 1.62 4.41 2.27
CA LEU A 65 0.67 3.52 2.93
C LEU A 65 0.91 3.44 4.44
N VAL A 66 2.16 3.37 4.89
CA VAL A 66 2.49 3.38 6.33
C VAL A 66 1.99 4.66 7.00
N ALA A 67 2.05 5.80 6.32
CA ALA A 67 1.51 7.06 6.82
C ALA A 67 -0.02 7.08 6.96
N LEU A 68 -0.75 6.12 6.36
CA LEU A 68 -2.20 5.95 6.53
C LEU A 68 -2.56 5.15 7.80
N GLN A 69 -1.58 4.68 8.57
CA GLN A 69 -1.84 3.96 9.82
C GLN A 69 -2.58 4.87 10.80
N GLN A 70 -3.69 4.37 11.32
CA GLN A 70 -4.52 5.07 12.29
C GLN A 70 -3.88 5.04 13.69
N PRO A 71 -4.26 5.94 14.61
CA PRO A 71 -3.69 5.99 15.96
C PRO A 71 -3.84 4.69 16.77
N ASN A 72 -4.85 3.88 16.48
CA ASN A 72 -5.05 2.56 17.10
C ASN A 72 -4.19 1.46 16.46
N GLY A 73 -3.34 1.79 15.48
CA GLY A 73 -2.49 0.87 14.75
C GLY A 73 -3.16 0.19 13.55
N ASN A 74 -4.46 0.40 13.33
CA ASN A 74 -5.18 -0.18 12.19
C ASN A 74 -4.98 0.64 10.90
N PHE A 75 -5.56 0.16 9.79
CA PHE A 75 -5.54 0.80 8.48
C PHE A 75 -6.94 0.91 7.90
N PRO A 76 -7.25 1.98 7.17
CA PRO A 76 -8.49 2.09 6.42
C PRO A 76 -8.59 1.00 5.34
N ALA A 77 -9.80 0.59 4.99
CA ALA A 77 -10.00 -0.44 3.97
C ALA A 77 -9.78 0.10 2.54
N SER A 78 -10.11 1.38 2.32
CA SER A 78 -9.96 2.10 1.06
C SER A 78 -9.61 3.58 1.30
N MET A 79 -9.22 4.27 0.23
CA MET A 79 -8.90 5.71 0.29
C MET A 79 -10.07 6.59 0.74
N ASP A 80 -11.32 6.20 0.47
CA ASP A 80 -12.52 6.94 0.89
C ASP A 80 -12.72 6.96 2.41
N GLU A 81 -12.02 6.10 3.15
CA GLU A 81 -12.05 6.07 4.61
C GLU A 81 -10.92 6.89 5.25
N VAL A 82 -9.95 7.35 4.46
CA VAL A 82 -8.81 8.14 4.94
C VAL A 82 -9.29 9.52 5.38
N GLY A 83 -8.88 9.94 6.58
CA GLY A 83 -9.24 11.25 7.13
C GLY A 83 -10.70 11.39 7.59
N VAL A 84 -11.55 10.40 7.36
CA VAL A 84 -12.90 10.37 7.91
C VAL A 84 -12.81 10.00 9.38
N SER A 85 -13.09 10.96 10.27
CA SER A 85 -13.25 10.70 11.70
C SER A 85 -14.53 9.90 11.93
N ARG A 86 -14.40 8.58 11.78
CA ARG A 86 -15.39 7.63 12.23
C ARG A 86 -14.99 7.37 13.69
N GLY A 87 -15.84 7.74 14.66
CA GLY A 87 -15.59 7.46 16.09
C GLY A 87 -15.39 5.95 16.36
N ARG A 88 -15.57 5.46 17.59
CA ARG A 88 -15.58 3.99 17.83
C ARG A 88 -16.71 3.32 17.03
N ARG A 89 -16.46 2.91 15.79
CA ARG A 89 -17.35 2.04 15.03
C ARG A 89 -17.21 0.62 15.57
N ARG A 90 -18.34 -0.11 15.60
CA ARG A 90 -18.36 -1.56 15.87
C ARG A 90 -17.84 -2.39 14.70
N ASP A 91 -17.70 -1.77 13.52
CA ASP A 91 -17.38 -2.44 12.25
C ASP A 91 -15.93 -2.20 11.81
N GLU A 92 -15.01 -2.08 12.77
CA GLU A 92 -13.59 -1.97 12.49
C GLU A 92 -13.07 -3.27 11.86
N LEU A 93 -12.56 -3.19 10.63
CA LEU A 93 -12.01 -4.34 9.94
C LEU A 93 -10.57 -4.60 10.40
N VAL A 94 -10.36 -5.74 11.04
CA VAL A 94 -9.05 -6.24 11.45
C VAL A 94 -8.83 -7.60 10.79
N HIS A 95 -8.89 -7.62 9.46
CA HIS A 95 -8.84 -8.84 8.66
C HIS A 95 -7.61 -8.83 7.73
N TRP A 96 -7.26 -10.00 7.19
CA TRP A 96 -6.23 -10.08 6.16
C TRP A 96 -6.61 -9.29 4.90
N CYS A 97 -7.88 -9.32 4.49
CA CYS A 97 -8.33 -8.59 3.30
C CYS A 97 -8.37 -7.07 3.50
N HIS A 98 -8.70 -6.60 4.70
CA HIS A 98 -8.85 -5.19 5.05
C HIS A 98 -8.43 -4.94 6.51
N GLY A 99 -7.55 -3.96 6.72
CA GLY A 99 -7.01 -3.61 8.03
C GLY A 99 -5.58 -4.10 8.26
N ALA A 100 -5.06 -3.86 9.46
CA ALA A 100 -3.68 -4.07 9.85
C ALA A 100 -3.12 -5.47 9.53
N PRO A 101 -3.86 -6.59 9.67
CA PRO A 101 -3.32 -7.89 9.32
C PRO A 101 -2.93 -8.02 7.83
N GLY A 102 -3.66 -7.36 6.94
CA GLY A 102 -3.34 -7.30 5.50
C GLY A 102 -2.06 -6.53 5.19
N GLU A 103 -1.71 -5.56 6.03
CA GLU A 103 -0.56 -4.68 5.83
C GLU A 103 0.78 -5.27 6.31
N LEU A 104 0.74 -6.41 7.01
CA LEU A 104 1.94 -7.05 7.57
C LEU A 104 2.95 -7.49 6.49
N GLY A 105 2.46 -7.99 5.35
CA GLY A 105 3.32 -8.46 4.26
C GLY A 105 4.20 -7.33 3.72
N MET A 106 3.58 -6.21 3.34
CA MET A 106 4.32 -5.05 2.84
C MET A 106 5.25 -4.44 3.91
N LYS A 107 4.81 -4.39 5.18
CA LYS A 107 5.59 -3.85 6.29
C LYS A 107 6.82 -4.69 6.62
N HIS A 108 6.71 -6.01 6.54
CA HIS A 108 7.85 -6.90 6.69
C HIS A 108 8.91 -6.60 5.62
N HIS A 109 8.51 -6.46 4.36
CA HIS A 109 9.42 -6.13 3.26
C HIS A 109 10.03 -4.72 3.35
N LEU A 110 9.31 -3.74 3.91
CA LEU A 110 9.86 -2.41 4.16
C LEU A 110 11.02 -2.42 5.18
N ASN A 111 10.95 -3.31 6.17
CA ASN A 111 11.93 -3.40 7.25
C ASN A 111 13.05 -4.43 7.00
N THR A 112 13.09 -5.04 5.81
CA THR A 112 14.09 -6.06 5.45
C THR A 112 15.14 -5.53 4.48
N MET A 113 16.16 -6.35 4.22
CA MET A 113 17.38 -6.02 3.48
C MET A 113 17.20 -5.47 2.06
N ILE A 114 15.98 -5.44 1.50
CA ILE A 114 15.68 -4.81 0.20
C ILE A 114 16.19 -3.36 0.16
N TRP A 115 16.18 -2.66 1.29
CA TRP A 115 16.58 -1.25 1.38
C TRP A 115 17.97 -1.01 2.00
N LEU A 116 18.59 -2.04 2.60
CA LEU A 116 19.86 -1.91 3.31
C LEU A 116 21.10 -2.17 2.44
N SER A 117 20.91 -2.41 1.13
CA SER A 117 22.00 -2.48 0.16
C SER A 117 22.09 -1.14 -0.59
N SER A 118 22.82 -0.19 -0.01
CA SER A 118 23.35 1.01 -0.67
C SER A 118 24.85 1.04 -0.44
#